data_AF-A7N3R3-F1
#
_entry.id   AF-A7N3R3-F1
#
_cell.length_a   1.000
_cell.length_b   1.000
_cell.length_c   1.000
_cell.angle_alpha   90.00
_cell.angle_beta   90.00
_cell.angle_gamma   90.00
#
_symmetry.space_group_name_H-M   'P 1'
#
loop_
_entity.id
_entity.type
_entity.pdbx_description
1 polymer ?
#
loop_
_entity_poly.entity_id
_entity_poly.type
_entity_poly.pdbx_seq_one_letter_code
_entity_poly.pdbx_strand_id
1 'polypeptide(L)'
;MKKFIIFAVAAFAVSFLVIKSGEEILHETSTTEFCVSCHSMEIPAEEFESTAHFSNSFGVRVECKDCHINEYDMIDYVKAKLGGAKDIWYELTGEIDTPEKYEEHRLEMAQAVWATMEANNSATCKHCHSYDSMNWDEMSVAAKTAMMPAAKKDQGCIDCHKGIAHHLPKVQSDSTALSKLEINETVYTTTTSTIYNEKSLQDKSRAKMLPLTKLTLLEKDEKAFKVKLSGWQEGRKKLLYAEKGLRITDATLRGIKDIKETGETYYDDATKKDWKGIEVIAWIGDTQIIQDLGTEYEGLAFQYDAKCGACHTKVEESHFKANDWPAQFKGMSRQAKLEKNESYKLLKYLQYHSADFASNH
;
A
#
# COMPACT_ATOMS: atom_id res chain seq x y z
N MET A 1 46.91 -15.82 -47.65
CA MET A 1 47.30 -15.60 -46.23
C MET A 1 47.29 -14.13 -45.83
N LYS A 2 48.12 -13.23 -46.40
CA LYS A 2 48.15 -11.80 -46.01
C LYS A 2 46.79 -11.07 -46.09
N LYS A 3 46.03 -11.24 -47.18
CA LYS A 3 44.69 -10.62 -47.33
C LYS A 3 43.66 -11.11 -46.30
N PHE A 4 43.74 -12.40 -45.93
CA PHE A 4 42.88 -13.00 -44.91
C PHE A 4 43.21 -12.47 -43.51
N ILE A 5 44.51 -12.31 -43.21
CA ILE A 5 44.97 -11.72 -41.94
C ILE A 5 44.53 -10.25 -41.84
N ILE A 6 44.68 -9.46 -42.91
CA ILE A 6 44.23 -8.06 -42.93
C ILE A 6 42.71 -7.97 -42.71
N PHE A 7 41.93 -8.83 -43.37
CA PHE A 7 40.47 -8.87 -43.18
C PHE A 7 40.09 -9.28 -41.75
N ALA A 8 40.74 -10.29 -41.17
CA ALA A 8 40.49 -10.73 -39.80
C ALA A 8 40.83 -9.63 -38.77
N VAL A 9 41.95 -8.92 -38.95
CA VAL A 9 42.35 -7.79 -38.08
C VAL A 9 41.35 -6.63 -38.20
N ALA A 10 40.91 -6.30 -39.42
CA ALA A 10 39.91 -5.26 -39.63
C ALA A 10 38.55 -5.64 -39.01
N ALA A 11 38.10 -6.88 -39.18
CA ALA A 11 36.87 -7.37 -38.57
C ALA A 11 36.94 -7.34 -37.04
N PHE A 12 38.07 -7.77 -36.46
CA PHE A 12 38.29 -7.68 -35.02
C PHE A 12 38.28 -6.24 -34.52
N ALA A 13 38.96 -5.33 -35.21
CA ALA A 13 38.99 -3.91 -34.84
C ALA A 13 37.59 -3.28 -34.87
N VAL A 14 36.78 -3.59 -35.89
CA VAL A 14 35.39 -3.12 -35.97
C VAL A 14 34.55 -3.71 -34.85
N SER A 15 34.62 -5.01 -34.59
CA SER A 15 33.87 -5.64 -33.49
C SER A 15 34.27 -5.07 -32.13
N PHE A 16 35.56 -4.85 -31.88
CA PHE A 16 36.05 -4.24 -30.65
C PHE A 16 35.52 -2.81 -30.48
N LEU A 17 35.56 -2.00 -31.54
CA LEU A 17 35.02 -0.63 -31.52
C LEU A 17 33.53 -0.63 -31.21
N VAL A 18 32.75 -1.50 -31.86
CA VAL A 18 31.30 -1.62 -31.62
C VAL A 18 31.03 -1.99 -30.16
N ILE A 19 31.70 -3.01 -29.62
CA ILE A 19 31.53 -3.45 -28.23
C ILE A 19 31.90 -2.32 -27.27
N LYS A 20 33.05 -1.67 -27.46
CA LYS A 20 33.49 -0.59 -26.58
C LYS A 20 32.57 0.63 -26.64
N SER A 21 32.12 1.00 -27.82
CA SER A 21 31.13 2.09 -27.96
C SER A 21 29.80 1.74 -27.29
N GLY A 22 29.36 0.49 -27.38
CA GLY A 22 28.13 0.03 -26.73
C GLY A 22 28.25 0.07 -25.21
N GLU A 23 29.36 -0.43 -24.66
CA GLU A 23 29.66 -0.39 -23.22
C GLU A 23 29.66 1.04 -22.69
N GLU A 24 30.32 1.98 -23.40
CA GLU A 24 30.35 3.39 -23.03
C GLU A 24 28.95 4.02 -23.02
N ILE A 25 28.15 3.80 -24.07
CA ILE A 25 26.77 4.32 -24.13
C ILE A 25 25.94 3.77 -22.98
N LEU A 26 26.10 2.48 -22.66
CA LEU A 26 25.39 1.87 -21.55
C LEU A 26 25.84 2.45 -20.20
N HIS A 27 27.11 2.77 -20.03
CA HIS A 27 27.60 3.42 -18.82
C HIS A 27 27.07 4.85 -18.68
N GLU A 28 27.17 5.66 -19.74
CA GLU A 28 26.68 7.06 -19.73
C GLU A 28 25.18 7.14 -19.44
N THR A 29 24.40 6.24 -20.04
CA THR A 29 22.95 6.12 -19.79
C THR A 29 22.59 5.48 -18.45
N SER A 30 23.56 5.16 -17.60
CA SER A 30 23.35 4.77 -16.20
C SER A 30 23.68 5.90 -15.22
N THR A 31 24.31 6.99 -15.67
CA THR A 31 24.76 8.05 -14.74
C THR A 31 23.57 8.78 -14.11
N THR A 32 23.77 9.27 -12.88
CA THR A 32 22.77 10.14 -12.23
C THR A 32 22.46 11.36 -13.07
N GLU A 33 23.46 11.95 -13.73
CA GLU A 33 23.29 13.12 -14.62
C GLU A 33 22.38 12.81 -15.82
N PHE A 34 22.49 11.62 -16.41
CA PHE A 34 21.55 11.18 -17.44
C PHE A 34 20.14 10.97 -16.86
N CYS A 35 20.01 10.30 -15.72
CA CYS A 35 18.70 10.06 -15.10
C CYS A 35 17.95 11.37 -14.82
N VAL A 36 18.62 12.37 -14.23
CA VAL A 36 17.99 13.66 -13.89
C VAL A 36 17.92 14.65 -15.07
N SER A 37 18.31 14.23 -16.27
CA SER A 37 18.17 15.07 -17.48
C SER A 37 16.72 15.24 -17.96
N CYS A 38 15.82 14.40 -17.44
CA CYS A 38 14.38 14.44 -17.66
C CYS A 38 13.69 15.19 -16.51
N HIS A 39 12.72 16.05 -16.82
CA HIS A 39 12.02 16.87 -15.82
C HIS A 39 11.21 16.02 -14.81
N SER A 40 10.67 14.88 -15.25
CA SER A 40 9.97 13.94 -14.36
C SER A 40 10.86 13.36 -13.26
N MET A 41 12.19 13.37 -13.46
CA MET A 41 13.17 12.84 -12.50
C MET A 41 13.63 13.89 -11.46
N GLU A 42 13.20 15.15 -11.57
CA GLU A 42 13.46 16.17 -10.55
C GLU A 42 12.81 15.78 -9.21
N ILE A 43 11.59 15.25 -9.24
CA ILE A 43 10.84 14.82 -8.05
C ILE A 43 11.60 13.76 -7.24
N PRO A 44 11.94 12.57 -7.81
CA PRO A 44 12.69 11.57 -7.06
C PRO A 44 14.12 12.01 -6.71
N ALA A 45 14.74 12.91 -7.49
CA ALA A 45 16.06 13.47 -7.17
C ALA A 45 16.01 14.33 -5.90
N GLU A 46 15.06 15.26 -5.79
CA GLU A 46 14.87 16.08 -4.59
C GLU A 46 14.61 15.22 -3.35
N GLU A 47 13.80 14.18 -3.48
CA GLU A 47 13.53 13.23 -2.39
C GLU A 47 14.81 12.52 -1.95
N PHE A 48 15.62 12.07 -2.91
CA PHE A 48 16.88 11.37 -2.65
C PHE A 48 17.89 12.24 -1.91
N GLU A 49 17.98 13.53 -2.23
CA GLU A 49 18.90 14.48 -1.59
C GLU A 49 18.71 14.59 -0.07
N SER A 50 17.50 14.34 0.41
CA SER A 50 17.17 14.38 1.83
C SER A 50 17.65 13.16 2.63
N THR A 51 18.22 12.15 1.96
CA THR A 51 18.47 10.83 2.54
C THR A 51 19.93 10.63 2.97
N ALA A 52 20.16 9.66 3.85
CA ALA A 52 21.51 9.24 4.24
C ALA A 52 22.33 8.64 3.08
N HIS A 53 21.67 8.21 2.00
CA HIS A 53 22.33 7.69 0.80
C HIS A 53 22.92 8.81 -0.06
N PHE A 54 22.39 10.03 0.04
CA PHE A 54 22.97 11.20 -0.61
C PHE A 54 24.03 11.92 0.25
N SER A 55 23.77 12.04 1.55
CA SER A 55 24.62 12.75 2.51
C SER A 55 24.71 12.03 3.85
N ASN A 56 25.91 11.63 4.25
CA ASN A 56 26.19 10.94 5.51
C ASN A 56 27.55 11.31 6.10
N SER A 57 27.78 10.87 7.34
CA SER A 57 29.00 11.11 8.10
C SER A 57 30.24 10.39 7.57
N PHE A 58 30.10 9.46 6.62
CA PHE A 58 31.19 8.67 6.07
C PHE A 58 31.74 9.25 4.76
N GLY A 59 31.07 10.24 4.18
CA GLY A 59 31.50 10.89 2.93
C GLY A 59 31.34 10.00 1.69
N VAL A 60 30.50 8.96 1.77
CA VAL A 60 30.16 8.08 0.64
C VAL A 60 28.81 8.51 0.08
N ARG A 61 28.68 8.60 -1.24
CA ARG A 61 27.42 8.86 -1.93
C ARG A 61 27.17 7.73 -2.92
N VAL A 62 25.94 7.23 -2.94
CA VAL A 62 25.48 6.31 -3.99
C VAL A 62 24.83 7.10 -5.12
N GLU A 63 24.85 6.54 -6.32
CA GLU A 63 24.17 7.05 -7.51
C GLU A 63 22.83 6.34 -7.73
N CYS A 64 21.99 6.90 -8.62
CA CYS A 64 20.70 6.29 -8.98
C CYS A 64 20.87 4.82 -9.44
N LYS A 65 21.89 4.57 -10.28
CA LYS A 65 22.19 3.22 -10.79
C LYS A 65 22.54 2.22 -9.71
N ASP A 66 23.19 2.64 -8.63
CA ASP A 66 23.67 1.74 -7.57
C ASP A 66 22.50 1.02 -6.87
N CYS A 67 21.30 1.61 -6.93
CA CYS A 67 20.07 1.02 -6.42
C CYS A 67 19.17 0.44 -7.54
N HIS A 68 18.99 1.19 -8.64
CA HIS A 68 18.01 0.87 -9.69
C HIS A 68 18.52 -0.05 -10.80
N ILE A 69 19.84 -0.19 -10.96
CA ILE A 69 20.45 -0.98 -12.03
C ILE A 69 21.36 -2.03 -11.40
N ASN A 70 20.96 -3.29 -11.44
CA ASN A 70 21.82 -4.40 -11.00
C ASN A 70 22.89 -4.69 -12.07
N GLU A 71 24.03 -3.98 -12.01
CA GLU A 71 25.15 -4.16 -12.94
C GLU A 71 25.93 -5.46 -12.70
N TYR A 72 25.65 -6.18 -11.60
CA TYR A 72 26.34 -7.42 -11.22
C TYR A 72 25.73 -8.67 -11.85
N ASP A 73 24.52 -8.56 -12.40
CA ASP A 73 23.86 -9.62 -13.15
C ASP A 73 23.54 -9.15 -14.57
N MET A 74 24.03 -9.88 -15.56
CA MET A 74 23.88 -9.50 -16.97
C MET A 74 22.42 -9.47 -17.44
N ILE A 75 21.56 -10.33 -16.89
CA ILE A 75 20.14 -10.39 -17.27
C ILE A 75 19.41 -9.19 -16.68
N ASP A 76 19.63 -8.91 -15.40
CA ASP A 76 19.03 -7.76 -14.74
C ASP A 76 19.52 -6.43 -15.33
N TYR A 77 20.82 -6.33 -15.65
CA TYR A 77 21.39 -5.16 -16.31
C TYR A 77 20.70 -4.86 -17.65
N VAL A 78 20.54 -5.88 -18.50
CA VAL A 78 19.86 -5.72 -19.79
C VAL A 78 18.38 -5.40 -19.62
N LYS A 79 17.68 -6.02 -18.64
CA LYS A 79 16.29 -5.69 -18.33
C LYS A 79 16.12 -4.24 -17.89
N ALA A 80 16.99 -3.74 -17.02
CA ALA A 80 16.97 -2.35 -16.57
C ALA A 80 17.15 -1.38 -17.76
N LYS A 81 18.06 -1.70 -18.68
CA LYS A 81 18.28 -0.90 -19.89
C LYS A 81 17.11 -0.92 -20.87
N LEU A 82 16.44 -2.06 -21.02
CA LEU A 82 15.19 -2.14 -21.79
C LEU A 82 14.04 -1.39 -21.10
N GLY A 83 14.00 -1.40 -19.75
CA GLY A 83 13.07 -0.61 -18.95
C GLY A 83 13.25 0.89 -19.17
N GLY A 84 14.49 1.39 -19.17
CA GLY A 84 14.76 2.81 -19.45
C GLY A 84 14.27 3.28 -20.83
N ALA A 85 14.21 2.39 -21.84
CA ALA A 85 13.62 2.73 -23.14
C ALA A 85 12.10 2.94 -23.05
N LYS A 86 11.41 2.21 -22.16
CA LYS A 86 10.00 2.45 -21.81
C LYS A 86 9.85 3.80 -21.13
N ASP A 87 10.72 4.14 -20.18
CA ASP A 87 10.66 5.40 -19.44
C ASP A 87 10.84 6.61 -20.36
N ILE A 88 11.80 6.55 -21.30
CA ILE A 88 11.99 7.58 -22.34
C ILE A 88 10.71 7.76 -23.18
N TRP A 89 10.02 6.67 -23.53
CA TRP A 89 8.77 6.78 -24.28
C TRP A 89 7.70 7.54 -23.50
N TYR A 90 7.51 7.23 -22.21
CA TYR A 90 6.50 7.91 -21.37
C TYR A 90 6.84 9.37 -21.08
N GLU A 91 8.13 9.69 -20.94
CA GLU A 91 8.61 11.07 -20.86
C GLU A 91 8.24 11.84 -22.14
N LEU A 92 8.51 11.26 -23.33
CA LEU A 92 8.22 11.90 -24.61
C LEU A 92 6.72 12.05 -24.88
N THR A 93 5.87 11.17 -24.35
CA THR A 93 4.40 11.28 -24.48
C THR A 93 3.77 12.18 -23.42
N GLY A 94 4.52 12.63 -22.41
CA GLY A 94 4.03 13.51 -21.35
C GLY A 94 3.11 12.81 -20.35
N GLU A 95 3.33 11.51 -20.09
CA GLU A 95 2.48 10.74 -19.17
C GLU A 95 2.64 11.18 -17.70
N ILE A 96 3.84 11.66 -17.34
CA ILE A 96 4.20 12.07 -15.97
C ILE A 96 4.80 13.49 -15.93
N ASP A 97 4.37 14.36 -16.86
CA ASP A 97 4.99 15.68 -17.08
C ASP A 97 4.61 16.77 -16.07
N THR A 98 3.70 16.47 -15.13
CA THR A 98 3.37 17.34 -14.01
C THR A 98 3.46 16.58 -12.68
N PRO A 99 3.65 17.28 -11.55
CA PRO A 99 3.62 16.65 -10.23
C PRO A 99 2.35 15.86 -9.96
N GLU A 100 1.20 16.34 -10.42
CA GLU A 100 -0.09 15.64 -10.26
C GLU A 100 -0.09 14.30 -11.00
N LYS A 101 0.33 14.29 -12.27
CA LYS A 101 0.42 13.06 -13.07
C LYS A 101 1.47 12.09 -12.54
N TYR A 102 2.60 12.61 -12.02
CA TYR A 102 3.60 11.79 -11.35
C TYR A 102 3.02 11.11 -10.10
N GLU A 103 2.27 11.86 -9.27
CA GLU A 103 1.62 11.30 -8.08
C GLU A 103 0.55 10.26 -8.42
N GLU A 104 -0.21 10.44 -9.51
CA GLU A 104 -1.17 9.45 -10.02
C GLU A 104 -0.49 8.12 -10.36
N HIS A 105 0.71 8.15 -10.94
CA HIS A 105 1.48 6.96 -11.33
C HIS A 105 2.48 6.48 -10.26
N ARG A 106 2.68 7.24 -9.17
CA ARG A 106 3.73 6.95 -8.16
C ARG A 106 3.60 5.54 -7.57
N LEU A 107 2.37 5.08 -7.33
CA LEU A 107 2.15 3.73 -6.79
C LEU A 107 2.59 2.65 -7.77
N GLU A 108 2.17 2.74 -9.04
CA GLU A 108 2.54 1.78 -10.09
C GLU A 108 4.07 1.75 -10.27
N MET A 109 4.69 2.92 -10.38
CA MET A 109 6.15 3.05 -10.55
C MET A 109 6.90 2.44 -9.35
N ALA A 110 6.47 2.76 -8.13
CA ALA A 110 7.09 2.22 -6.92
C ALA A 110 6.94 0.69 -6.84
N GLN A 111 5.77 0.15 -7.16
CA GLN A 111 5.52 -1.30 -7.22
C GLN A 111 6.40 -1.99 -8.26
N ALA A 112 6.58 -1.40 -9.44
CA ALA A 112 7.44 -1.95 -10.49
C ALA A 112 8.91 -2.04 -10.04
N VAL A 113 9.41 -0.97 -9.39
CA VAL A 113 10.78 -0.94 -8.84
C VAL A 113 10.93 -1.95 -7.71
N TRP A 114 9.99 -2.00 -6.76
CA TRP A 114 10.06 -2.95 -5.65
C TRP A 114 9.94 -4.39 -6.13
N ALA A 115 9.05 -4.70 -7.08
CA ALA A 115 8.94 -6.04 -7.63
C ALA A 115 10.27 -6.51 -8.25
N THR A 116 11.01 -5.59 -8.89
CA THR A 116 12.35 -5.88 -9.43
C THR A 116 13.35 -6.16 -8.30
N MET A 117 13.35 -5.32 -7.26
CA MET A 117 14.22 -5.49 -6.09
C MET A 117 13.87 -6.72 -5.25
N GLU A 118 12.59 -7.11 -5.16
CA GLU A 118 12.15 -8.33 -4.48
C GLU A 118 12.55 -9.57 -5.29
N ALA A 119 12.34 -9.53 -6.62
CA ALA A 119 12.68 -10.64 -7.51
C ALA A 119 14.17 -11.01 -7.51
N ASN A 120 15.06 -10.03 -7.32
CA ASN A 120 16.50 -10.26 -7.18
C ASN A 120 17.00 -10.25 -5.73
N ASN A 121 16.09 -10.35 -4.75
CA ASN A 121 16.40 -10.41 -3.32
C ASN A 121 17.26 -9.23 -2.81
N SER A 122 16.98 -8.04 -3.33
CA SER A 122 17.67 -6.77 -3.04
C SER A 122 19.17 -6.85 -3.33
N ALA A 123 19.56 -7.45 -4.46
CA ALA A 123 20.95 -7.68 -4.84
C ALA A 123 21.81 -6.41 -4.79
N THR A 124 21.29 -5.29 -5.31
CA THR A 124 21.95 -3.98 -5.30
C THR A 124 22.17 -3.48 -3.86
N CYS A 125 21.17 -3.61 -2.99
CA CYS A 125 21.31 -3.25 -1.58
C CYS A 125 22.39 -4.11 -0.89
N LYS A 126 22.39 -5.43 -1.11
CA LYS A 126 23.33 -6.37 -0.47
C LYS A 126 24.76 -6.23 -0.97
N HIS A 127 24.97 -5.64 -2.14
CA HIS A 127 26.31 -5.30 -2.62
C HIS A 127 27.04 -4.34 -1.67
N CYS A 128 26.34 -3.32 -1.17
CA CYS A 128 26.87 -2.36 -0.21
C CYS A 128 26.57 -2.75 1.25
N HIS A 129 25.43 -3.38 1.49
CA HIS A 129 24.92 -3.78 2.80
C HIS A 129 24.90 -5.31 2.97
N SER A 130 26.06 -5.95 2.78
CA SER A 130 26.19 -7.39 3.02
C SER A 130 25.99 -7.72 4.49
N TYR A 131 25.14 -8.71 4.78
CA TYR A 131 24.93 -9.23 6.14
C TYR A 131 26.24 -9.71 6.78
N ASP A 132 27.21 -10.19 6.00
CA ASP A 132 28.51 -10.66 6.50
C ASP A 132 29.43 -9.51 6.92
N SER A 133 29.22 -8.31 6.35
CA SER A 133 30.03 -7.12 6.61
C SER A 133 29.40 -6.18 7.63
N MET A 134 28.15 -6.42 8.04
CA MET A 134 27.48 -5.65 9.07
C MET A 134 28.15 -5.85 10.43
N ASN A 135 28.52 -4.76 11.10
CA ASN A 135 29.00 -4.83 12.47
C ASN A 135 27.82 -5.00 13.44
N TRP A 136 27.54 -6.25 13.79
CA TRP A 136 26.47 -6.60 14.72
C TRP A 136 26.68 -5.98 16.09
N ASP A 137 27.91 -5.73 16.56
CA ASP A 137 28.18 -5.23 17.90
C ASP A 137 27.77 -3.77 18.08
N GLU A 138 27.96 -2.95 17.04
CA GLU A 138 27.63 -1.52 17.02
C GLU A 138 26.14 -1.24 16.75
N MET A 139 25.36 -2.23 16.29
CA MET A 139 23.93 -2.07 16.08
C MET A 139 23.16 -1.88 17.40
N SER A 140 22.09 -1.10 17.37
CA SER A 140 21.16 -1.03 18.51
C SER A 140 20.53 -2.40 18.79
N VAL A 141 20.14 -2.67 20.05
CA VAL A 141 19.48 -3.93 20.44
C VAL A 141 18.22 -4.19 19.59
N ALA A 142 17.45 -3.14 19.31
CA ALA A 142 16.27 -3.24 18.46
C ALA A 142 16.63 -3.65 17.02
N ALA A 143 17.66 -3.03 16.43
CA ALA A 143 18.13 -3.38 15.09
C ALA A 143 18.67 -4.82 15.03
N LYS A 144 19.49 -5.26 16.00
CA LYS A 144 19.97 -6.65 16.06
C LYS A 144 18.83 -7.66 16.13
N THR A 145 17.82 -7.37 16.97
CA THR A 145 16.67 -8.26 17.16
C THR A 145 15.88 -8.47 15.85
N ALA A 146 15.79 -7.43 15.02
CA ALA A 146 15.12 -7.53 13.71
C ALA A 146 16.03 -8.10 12.61
N MET A 147 17.30 -7.65 12.54
CA MET A 147 18.21 -7.93 11.44
C MET A 147 18.88 -9.31 11.52
N MET A 148 19.11 -9.87 12.71
CA MET A 148 19.74 -11.20 12.83
C MET A 148 18.84 -12.32 12.25
N PRO A 149 17.52 -12.37 12.53
CA PRO A 149 16.62 -13.30 11.84
C PRO A 149 16.57 -13.08 10.33
N ALA A 150 16.56 -11.82 9.87
CA ALA A 150 16.55 -11.48 8.45
C ALA A 150 17.81 -12.00 7.74
N ALA A 151 18.99 -11.76 8.31
CA ALA A 151 20.26 -12.27 7.82
C ALA A 151 20.28 -13.80 7.76
N LYS A 152 19.80 -14.49 8.81
CA LYS A 152 19.73 -15.96 8.84
C LYS A 152 18.84 -16.55 7.74
N LYS A 153 17.83 -15.80 7.28
CA LYS A 153 16.90 -16.20 6.23
C LYS A 153 17.28 -15.67 4.84
N ASP A 154 18.38 -14.91 4.74
CA ASP A 154 18.74 -14.15 3.55
C ASP A 154 17.57 -13.30 3.00
N GLN A 155 16.84 -12.64 3.90
CA GLN A 155 15.65 -11.87 3.56
C GLN A 155 15.99 -10.66 2.65
N GLY A 156 15.05 -10.23 1.81
CA GLY A 156 15.20 -9.04 0.98
C GLY A 156 15.22 -7.78 1.84
N CYS A 157 16.02 -6.79 1.46
CA CYS A 157 16.10 -5.52 2.19
C CYS A 157 14.80 -4.72 2.02
N ILE A 158 14.25 -4.70 0.80
CA ILE A 158 13.02 -3.97 0.48
C ILE A 158 11.76 -4.61 1.08
N ASP A 159 11.83 -5.86 1.55
CA ASP A 159 10.72 -6.52 2.26
C ASP A 159 10.29 -5.71 3.50
N CYS A 160 11.25 -5.00 4.12
CA CYS A 160 11.04 -4.16 5.29
C CYS A 160 11.27 -2.68 5.01
N HIS A 161 12.26 -2.35 4.18
CA HIS A 161 12.73 -0.99 3.99
C HIS A 161 12.12 -0.36 2.73
N LYS A 162 10.78 -0.28 2.65
CA LYS A 162 10.11 0.49 1.59
C LYS A 162 10.21 1.99 1.89
N GLY A 163 10.45 2.80 0.85
CA GLY A 163 10.60 4.25 0.98
C GLY A 163 11.93 4.72 1.60
N ILE A 164 13.04 4.01 1.33
CA ILE A 164 14.39 4.39 1.79
C ILE A 164 14.86 5.72 1.18
N ALA A 165 14.67 5.87 -0.13
CA ALA A 165 15.20 6.97 -0.92
C ALA A 165 14.11 7.95 -1.40
N HIS A 166 12.88 7.47 -1.51
CA HIS A 166 11.75 8.20 -2.08
C HIS A 166 10.54 8.11 -1.15
N HIS A 167 9.67 9.11 -1.20
CA HIS A 167 8.45 9.11 -0.41
C HIS A 167 7.55 7.94 -0.81
N LEU A 168 6.98 7.26 0.19
CA LEU A 168 5.98 6.22 -0.06
C LEU A 168 4.79 6.82 -0.82
N PRO A 169 4.26 6.10 -1.83
CA PRO A 169 3.04 6.49 -2.50
C PRO A 169 1.92 6.79 -1.52
N LYS A 170 1.24 7.92 -1.75
CA LYS A 170 -0.04 8.18 -1.11
C LYS A 170 -1.09 7.56 -2.02
N VAL A 171 -1.83 6.59 -1.49
CA VAL A 171 -2.98 6.08 -2.21
C VAL A 171 -4.04 7.18 -2.14
N GLN A 172 -4.30 7.82 -3.28
CA GLN A 172 -5.42 8.74 -3.38
C GLN A 172 -6.70 7.92 -3.24
N SER A 173 -7.49 8.25 -2.22
CA SER A 173 -8.86 7.76 -2.11
C SER A 173 -9.70 8.65 -3.02
N ASP A 174 -10.53 8.06 -3.90
CA ASP A 174 -11.52 8.78 -4.72
C ASP A 174 -12.68 9.32 -3.87
N SER A 175 -12.34 9.82 -2.69
CA SER A 175 -13.28 10.21 -1.68
C SER A 175 -13.89 11.56 -2.04
N THR A 176 -15.19 11.66 -1.87
CA THR A 176 -15.95 12.88 -2.05
C THR A 176 -16.70 13.21 -0.77
N ALA A 177 -17.22 14.43 -0.66
CA ALA A 177 -18.09 14.80 0.45
C ALA A 177 -19.47 14.16 0.27
N LEU A 178 -20.04 13.63 1.36
CA LEU A 178 -21.41 13.09 1.36
C LEU A 178 -22.44 14.12 0.89
N SER A 179 -22.20 15.40 1.16
CA SER A 179 -23.03 16.51 0.65
C SER A 179 -23.16 16.55 -0.88
N LYS A 180 -22.21 15.97 -1.63
CA LYS A 180 -22.23 15.88 -3.09
C LYS A 180 -22.96 14.65 -3.64
N LEU A 181 -23.34 13.71 -2.78
CA LEU A 181 -23.98 12.45 -3.18
C LEU A 181 -25.47 12.64 -3.50
N GLU A 182 -26.01 11.88 -4.45
CA GLU A 182 -27.45 11.85 -4.72
C GLU A 182 -28.20 10.96 -3.71
N ILE A 183 -29.49 11.26 -3.51
CA ILE A 183 -30.33 10.49 -2.59
C ILE A 183 -30.56 9.07 -3.15
N ASN A 184 -30.61 8.08 -2.25
CA ASN A 184 -30.70 6.64 -2.52
C ASN A 184 -29.45 6.00 -3.11
N GLU A 185 -28.35 6.74 -3.24
CA GLU A 185 -27.06 6.13 -3.56
C GLU A 185 -26.45 5.46 -2.33
N THR A 186 -25.72 4.37 -2.60
CA THR A 186 -25.04 3.58 -1.57
C THR A 186 -23.54 3.74 -1.69
N VAL A 187 -22.92 4.06 -0.57
CA VAL A 187 -21.50 4.44 -0.49
C VAL A 187 -20.87 3.88 0.78
N TYR A 188 -19.57 4.05 0.91
CA TYR A 188 -18.80 3.62 2.07
C TYR A 188 -18.12 4.80 2.73
N THR A 189 -18.09 4.80 4.06
CA THR A 189 -17.35 5.82 4.81
C THR A 189 -15.84 5.65 4.66
N THR A 190 -15.08 6.74 4.62
CA THR A 190 -13.62 6.64 4.66
C THR A 190 -13.06 6.79 6.07
N THR A 191 -13.82 7.35 7.01
CA THR A 191 -13.35 7.57 8.37
C THR A 191 -14.40 7.19 9.41
N THR A 192 -13.98 7.16 10.68
CA THR A 192 -14.93 6.98 11.78
C THR A 192 -15.85 8.20 11.87
N SER A 193 -17.15 7.99 11.74
CA SER A 193 -18.16 9.06 11.84
C SER A 193 -19.06 8.85 13.05
N THR A 194 -19.59 9.95 13.60
CA THR A 194 -20.54 9.89 14.71
C THR A 194 -21.96 9.79 14.17
N ILE A 195 -22.74 8.88 14.75
CA ILE A 195 -24.14 8.62 14.41
C ILE A 195 -25.03 9.20 15.50
N TYR A 196 -26.04 9.96 15.09
CA TYR A 196 -26.97 10.70 15.92
C TYR A 196 -28.41 10.24 15.72
N ASN A 197 -29.24 10.37 16.75
CA ASN A 197 -30.67 10.11 16.65
C ASN A 197 -31.43 11.29 16.02
N GLU A 198 -30.91 12.50 16.17
CA GLU A 198 -31.60 13.73 15.77
C GLU A 198 -30.80 14.53 14.75
N LYS A 199 -31.53 15.25 13.91
CA LYS A 199 -30.99 16.15 12.88
C LYS A 199 -30.09 17.26 13.45
N SER A 200 -30.24 17.59 14.73
CA SER A 200 -29.44 18.62 15.41
C SER A 200 -27.97 18.24 15.57
N LEU A 201 -27.62 16.95 15.47
CA LEU A 201 -26.27 16.39 15.69
C LEU A 201 -25.69 16.71 17.08
N GLN A 202 -26.55 16.95 18.07
CA GLN A 202 -26.16 17.36 19.43
C GLN A 202 -26.63 16.39 20.52
N ASP A 203 -27.32 15.32 20.15
CA ASP A 203 -27.79 14.33 21.12
C ASP A 203 -26.63 13.71 21.92
N LYS A 204 -26.80 13.70 23.25
CA LYS A 204 -25.84 13.07 24.20
C LYS A 204 -25.72 11.57 23.95
N SER A 205 -26.80 10.95 23.47
CA SER A 205 -26.88 9.53 23.16
C SER A 205 -26.55 9.33 21.69
N ARG A 206 -25.28 9.04 21.41
CA ARG A 206 -24.73 8.91 20.06
C ARG A 206 -23.83 7.69 19.96
N ALA A 207 -23.66 7.20 18.75
CA ALA A 207 -22.82 6.06 18.47
C ALA A 207 -21.75 6.38 17.43
N LYS A 208 -20.89 5.39 17.15
CA LYS A 208 -19.81 5.50 16.16
C LYS A 208 -20.02 4.51 15.03
N MET A 209 -19.89 5.02 13.82
CA MET A 209 -19.72 4.27 12.58
C MET A 209 -18.22 4.14 12.31
N LEU A 210 -17.76 2.94 11.98
CA LEU A 210 -16.36 2.69 11.60
C LEU A 210 -16.14 2.99 10.11
N PRO A 211 -14.89 3.14 9.66
CA PRO A 211 -14.58 3.23 8.24
C PRO A 211 -15.08 2.03 7.42
N LEU A 212 -15.16 2.22 6.12
CA LEU A 212 -15.58 1.25 5.11
C LEU A 212 -16.97 0.66 5.41
N THR A 213 -17.82 1.44 6.07
CA THR A 213 -19.19 1.03 6.41
C THR A 213 -20.14 1.45 5.31
N LYS A 214 -20.90 0.47 4.80
CA LYS A 214 -21.91 0.70 3.77
C LYS A 214 -23.07 1.52 4.34
N LEU A 215 -23.44 2.59 3.64
CA LEU A 215 -24.59 3.41 3.98
C LEU A 215 -25.36 3.82 2.72
N THR A 216 -26.66 4.04 2.87
CA THR A 216 -27.51 4.63 1.84
C THR A 216 -28.00 5.99 2.32
N LEU A 217 -27.84 7.03 1.48
CA LEU A 217 -28.33 8.37 1.80
C LEU A 217 -29.84 8.46 1.58
N LEU A 218 -30.61 8.86 2.60
CA LEU A 218 -32.07 8.97 2.54
C LEU A 218 -32.57 10.41 2.44
N GLU A 219 -31.89 11.34 3.13
CA GLU A 219 -32.29 12.75 3.17
C GLU A 219 -31.04 13.62 3.31
N LYS A 220 -31.05 14.76 2.60
CA LYS A 220 -29.99 15.77 2.65
C LYS A 220 -30.53 17.04 3.31
N ASP A 221 -29.77 17.57 4.26
CA ASP A 221 -29.89 18.93 4.78
C ASP A 221 -28.52 19.62 4.67
N GLU A 222 -28.41 20.91 5.00
CA GLU A 222 -27.18 21.69 4.85
C GLU A 222 -25.99 21.08 5.62
N LYS A 223 -26.22 20.55 6.83
CA LYS A 223 -25.16 20.03 7.71
C LYS A 223 -25.41 18.64 8.26
N ALA A 224 -26.60 18.09 8.02
CA ALA A 224 -27.04 16.81 8.58
C ALA A 224 -27.64 15.94 7.48
N PHE A 225 -27.20 14.68 7.44
CA PHE A 225 -27.58 13.72 6.42
C PHE A 225 -28.23 12.52 7.09
N LYS A 226 -29.44 12.19 6.65
CA LYS A 226 -30.14 11.01 7.14
C LYS A 226 -29.69 9.81 6.34
N VAL A 227 -29.17 8.80 7.01
CA VAL A 227 -28.60 7.62 6.38
C VAL A 227 -29.25 6.35 6.90
N LYS A 228 -29.26 5.33 6.05
CA LYS A 228 -29.63 3.96 6.38
C LYS A 228 -28.37 3.10 6.41
N LEU A 229 -28.19 2.35 7.49
CA LEU A 229 -27.21 1.28 7.59
C LEU A 229 -27.96 -0.05 7.64
N SER A 230 -27.50 -1.03 6.87
CA SER A 230 -28.07 -2.38 6.85
C SER A 230 -27.00 -3.37 7.26
N GLY A 231 -27.35 -4.35 8.09
CA GLY A 231 -26.42 -5.37 8.54
C GLY A 231 -27.05 -6.30 9.57
N TRP A 232 -26.21 -6.89 10.41
CA TRP A 232 -26.59 -7.96 11.32
C TRP A 232 -26.25 -7.65 12.78
N GLN A 233 -27.04 -8.20 13.69
CA GLN A 233 -26.84 -8.10 15.13
C GLN A 233 -26.72 -9.49 15.76
N GLU A 234 -25.58 -9.77 16.40
CA GLU A 234 -25.35 -11.00 17.18
C GLU A 234 -26.05 -10.91 18.55
N GLY A 235 -27.11 -11.67 18.74
CA GLY A 235 -27.91 -11.74 19.95
C GLY A 235 -28.38 -10.35 20.42
N ARG A 236 -27.98 -9.97 21.64
CA ARG A 236 -28.34 -8.67 22.26
C ARG A 236 -27.21 -7.63 22.21
N LYS A 237 -26.10 -7.92 21.53
CA LYS A 237 -24.95 -7.01 21.46
C LYS A 237 -25.34 -5.70 20.80
N LYS A 238 -24.84 -4.57 21.31
CA LYS A 238 -25.12 -3.24 20.72
C LYS A 238 -24.09 -2.89 19.65
N LEU A 239 -23.95 -3.77 18.66
CA LEU A 239 -23.06 -3.64 17.51
C LEU A 239 -23.84 -4.01 16.24
N LEU A 240 -23.53 -3.32 15.15
CA LEU A 240 -23.92 -3.64 13.79
C LEU A 240 -22.71 -4.29 13.11
N TYR A 241 -22.93 -5.46 12.54
CA TYR A 241 -21.94 -6.18 11.75
C TYR A 241 -22.35 -6.17 10.29
N ALA A 242 -21.38 -6.10 9.38
CA ALA A 242 -21.65 -6.07 7.94
C ALA A 242 -22.25 -7.39 7.45
N GLU A 243 -21.70 -8.51 7.93
CA GLU A 243 -22.03 -9.86 7.45
C GLU A 243 -22.50 -10.77 8.59
N LYS A 244 -23.38 -11.72 8.26
CA LYS A 244 -23.89 -12.70 9.23
C LYS A 244 -22.79 -13.70 9.61
N GLY A 245 -22.65 -13.99 10.91
CA GLY A 245 -21.63 -14.93 11.41
C GLY A 245 -20.21 -14.37 11.44
N LEU A 246 -19.96 -13.20 10.83
CA LEU A 246 -18.65 -12.56 10.77
C LEU A 246 -18.66 -11.28 11.61
N ARG A 247 -17.69 -11.14 12.51
CA ARG A 247 -17.54 -10.00 13.43
C ARG A 247 -16.84 -8.82 12.75
N ILE A 248 -17.26 -8.51 11.53
CA ILE A 248 -16.84 -7.34 10.78
C ILE A 248 -17.72 -6.18 11.22
N THR A 249 -17.20 -5.34 12.13
CA THR A 249 -18.03 -4.32 12.80
C THR A 249 -18.16 -3.08 11.91
N ASP A 250 -19.40 -2.66 11.68
CA ASP A 250 -19.74 -1.43 10.93
C ASP A 250 -20.04 -0.27 11.87
N ALA A 251 -20.81 -0.54 12.92
CA ALA A 251 -21.16 0.49 13.88
C ALA A 251 -21.37 -0.05 15.28
N THR A 252 -21.19 0.86 16.24
CA THR A 252 -21.77 0.69 17.58
C THR A 252 -23.22 1.15 17.55
N LEU A 253 -24.07 0.55 18.38
CA LEU A 253 -25.51 0.85 18.44
C LEU A 253 -25.95 1.34 19.82
N ARG A 254 -24.99 1.57 20.73
CA ARG A 254 -25.32 2.05 22.08
C ARG A 254 -25.92 3.45 21.97
N GLY A 255 -27.18 3.57 22.39
CA GLY A 255 -27.87 4.85 22.44
C GLY A 255 -28.61 5.24 21.15
N ILE A 256 -28.58 4.41 20.11
CA ILE A 256 -29.39 4.59 18.90
C ILE A 256 -30.77 3.97 19.11
N LYS A 257 -31.81 4.70 18.69
CA LYS A 257 -33.23 4.36 18.92
C LYS A 257 -33.90 3.74 17.70
N ASP A 258 -33.68 4.30 16.50
CA ASP A 258 -34.34 3.85 15.27
C ASP A 258 -33.59 2.66 14.66
N ILE A 259 -33.86 1.48 15.23
CA ILE A 259 -33.35 0.19 14.79
C ILE A 259 -34.56 -0.69 14.48
N LYS A 260 -34.65 -1.14 13.23
CA LYS A 260 -35.73 -2.00 12.73
C LYS A 260 -35.17 -3.37 12.39
N GLU A 261 -35.89 -4.42 12.75
CA GLU A 261 -35.53 -5.78 12.35
C GLU A 261 -36.04 -6.04 10.93
N THR A 262 -35.24 -6.64 10.06
CA THR A 262 -35.66 -6.98 8.69
C THR A 262 -36.57 -8.21 8.64
N GLY A 263 -36.62 -8.98 9.74
CA GLY A 263 -37.26 -10.30 9.82
C GLY A 263 -36.32 -11.45 9.43
N GLU A 264 -35.15 -11.13 8.88
CA GLU A 264 -34.13 -12.13 8.58
C GLU A 264 -33.45 -12.63 9.86
N THR A 265 -33.27 -13.94 9.94
CA THR A 265 -32.58 -14.59 11.05
C THR A 265 -31.51 -15.53 10.54
N TYR A 266 -30.46 -15.70 11.33
CA TYR A 266 -29.37 -16.61 11.03
C TYR A 266 -28.87 -17.24 12.32
N TYR A 267 -28.79 -18.56 12.36
CA TYR A 267 -28.19 -19.28 13.46
C TYR A 267 -26.80 -19.75 13.06
N ASP A 268 -25.79 -19.31 13.81
CA ASP A 268 -24.42 -19.76 13.63
C ASP A 268 -24.20 -21.05 14.42
N ASP A 269 -24.09 -22.17 13.71
CA ASP A 269 -23.87 -23.48 14.30
C ASP A 269 -22.52 -23.63 14.99
N ALA A 270 -21.49 -22.92 14.54
CA ALA A 270 -20.15 -23.00 15.11
C ALA A 270 -20.09 -22.24 16.44
N THR A 271 -20.71 -21.05 16.51
CA THR A 271 -20.68 -20.23 17.73
C THR A 271 -21.90 -20.41 18.64
N LYS A 272 -22.91 -21.14 18.17
CA LYS A 272 -24.21 -21.35 18.84
C LYS A 272 -24.86 -20.01 19.21
N LYS A 273 -24.83 -19.06 18.25
CA LYS A 273 -25.38 -17.71 18.41
C LYS A 273 -26.44 -17.41 17.38
N ASP A 274 -27.51 -16.77 17.83
CA ASP A 274 -28.52 -16.17 16.97
C ASP A 274 -28.07 -14.81 16.46
N TRP A 275 -28.36 -14.57 15.18
CA TRP A 275 -28.15 -13.32 14.50
C TRP A 275 -29.46 -12.89 13.85
N LYS A 276 -29.66 -11.59 13.79
CA LYS A 276 -30.83 -10.98 13.14
C LYS A 276 -30.41 -9.85 12.22
N GLY A 277 -31.07 -9.77 11.07
CA GLY A 277 -30.93 -8.64 10.16
C GLY A 277 -31.57 -7.40 10.76
N ILE A 278 -30.85 -6.28 10.71
CA ILE A 278 -31.33 -5.00 11.20
C ILE A 278 -31.02 -3.88 10.22
N GLU A 279 -31.92 -2.90 10.17
CA GLU A 279 -31.70 -1.61 9.54
C GLU A 279 -31.66 -0.53 10.62
N VAL A 280 -30.69 0.37 10.50
CA VAL A 280 -30.50 1.50 11.42
C VAL A 280 -30.68 2.78 10.63
N ILE A 281 -31.60 3.62 11.09
CA ILE A 281 -31.83 4.94 10.51
C ILE A 281 -31.26 5.97 11.47
N ALA A 282 -30.41 6.85 10.97
CA ALA A 282 -29.76 7.83 11.82
C ALA A 282 -29.27 9.05 11.05
N TRP A 283 -28.86 10.08 11.80
CA TRP A 283 -28.27 11.30 11.26
C TRP A 283 -26.76 11.30 11.42
N ILE A 284 -26.05 11.80 10.42
CA ILE A 284 -24.61 12.04 10.47
C ILE A 284 -24.29 13.45 9.96
N GLY A 285 -23.15 13.99 10.39
CA GLY A 285 -22.59 15.19 9.77
C GLY A 285 -21.95 14.88 8.42
N ASP A 286 -21.57 15.93 7.67
CA ASP A 286 -20.85 15.74 6.40
C ASP A 286 -19.54 14.97 6.65
N THR A 287 -19.23 14.04 5.76
CA THR A 287 -18.08 13.14 5.88
C THR A 287 -17.57 12.73 4.51
N GLN A 288 -16.31 12.29 4.46
CA GLN A 288 -15.73 11.76 3.25
C GLN A 288 -16.21 10.32 3.01
N ILE A 289 -16.64 10.06 1.79
CA ILE A 289 -17.23 8.79 1.34
C ILE A 289 -16.60 8.36 0.02
N ILE A 290 -16.62 7.06 -0.24
CA ILE A 290 -16.19 6.44 -1.50
C ILE A 290 -17.33 5.62 -2.09
N GLN A 291 -17.41 5.60 -3.42
CA GLN A 291 -18.36 4.77 -4.16
C GLN A 291 -17.73 3.43 -4.56
N ASP A 292 -16.44 3.43 -4.92
CA ASP A 292 -15.67 2.24 -5.24
C ASP A 292 -14.80 1.79 -4.07
N LEU A 293 -14.91 0.50 -3.72
CA LEU A 293 -14.04 -0.13 -2.73
C LEU A 293 -12.75 -0.68 -3.36
N GLY A 294 -12.71 -0.92 -4.67
CA GLY A 294 -11.57 -1.48 -5.38
C GLY A 294 -10.30 -0.66 -5.17
N THR A 295 -10.33 0.61 -5.59
CA THR A 295 -9.21 1.56 -5.41
C THR A 295 -8.78 1.69 -3.94
N GLU A 296 -9.75 1.74 -3.03
CA GLU A 296 -9.45 1.84 -1.58
C GLU A 296 -8.80 0.55 -1.05
N TYR A 297 -9.20 -0.63 -1.53
CA TYR A 297 -8.60 -1.91 -1.17
C TYR A 297 -7.22 -2.10 -1.77
N GLU A 298 -6.97 -1.68 -3.01
CA GLU A 298 -5.61 -1.63 -3.58
C GLU A 298 -4.68 -0.78 -2.71
N GLY A 299 -5.20 0.36 -2.25
CA GLY A 299 -4.45 1.21 -1.34
C GLY A 299 -4.17 0.59 0.02
N LEU A 300 -5.16 -0.12 0.58
CA LEU A 300 -5.00 -0.82 1.85
C LEU A 300 -4.10 -2.04 1.73
N ALA A 301 -4.11 -2.74 0.59
CA ALA A 301 -3.17 -3.81 0.27
C ALA A 301 -1.74 -3.27 0.25
N PHE A 302 -1.52 -2.14 -0.42
CA PHE A 302 -0.23 -1.47 -0.43
C PHE A 302 0.21 -1.03 0.99
N GLN A 303 -0.68 -0.40 1.76
CA GLN A 303 -0.36 0.00 3.14
C GLN A 303 -0.06 -1.19 4.04
N TYR A 304 -0.80 -2.29 3.88
CA TYR A 304 -0.58 -3.52 4.62
C TYR A 304 0.81 -4.07 4.30
N ASP A 305 1.15 -4.16 3.02
CA ASP A 305 2.43 -4.66 2.55
C ASP A 305 3.60 -3.79 3.05
N ALA A 306 3.53 -2.48 2.82
CA ALA A 306 4.58 -1.55 3.19
C ALA A 306 4.78 -1.41 4.71
N LYS A 307 3.71 -1.44 5.52
CA LYS A 307 3.81 -1.21 6.97
C LYS A 307 3.95 -2.49 7.78
N CYS A 308 3.42 -3.62 7.31
CA CYS A 308 3.45 -4.88 8.07
C CYS A 308 4.60 -5.81 7.67
N GLY A 309 5.15 -5.70 6.45
CA GLY A 309 6.37 -6.43 6.05
C GLY A 309 7.61 -6.05 6.87
N ALA A 310 7.61 -4.86 7.48
CA ALA A 310 8.74 -4.32 8.24
C ALA A 310 9.18 -5.11 9.49
N CYS A 311 8.32 -5.97 10.05
CA CYS A 311 8.62 -6.68 11.30
C CYS A 311 8.88 -8.18 11.12
N HIS A 312 8.24 -8.78 10.13
CA HIS A 312 8.36 -10.18 9.73
C HIS A 312 7.81 -10.31 8.31
N THR A 313 8.05 -11.45 7.66
CA THR A 313 7.39 -11.79 6.40
C THR A 313 5.88 -11.53 6.53
N LYS A 314 5.32 -10.74 5.60
CA LYS A 314 3.90 -10.42 5.57
C LYS A 314 3.08 -11.71 5.69
N VAL A 315 2.05 -11.68 6.53
CA VAL A 315 1.10 -12.79 6.63
C VAL A 315 0.10 -12.60 5.49
N GLU A 316 -0.11 -13.63 4.68
CA GLU A 316 -1.14 -13.61 3.63
C GLU A 316 -2.51 -13.24 4.19
N GLU A 317 -3.27 -12.40 3.50
CA GLU A 317 -4.58 -11.92 3.92
C GLU A 317 -5.56 -13.08 4.19
N SER A 318 -5.44 -14.14 3.40
CA SER A 318 -6.25 -15.35 3.50
C SER A 318 -5.81 -16.33 4.59
N HIS A 319 -4.75 -16.03 5.35
CA HIS A 319 -4.20 -16.96 6.34
C HIS A 319 -5.13 -17.20 7.54
N PHE A 320 -5.85 -16.16 7.98
CA PHE A 320 -6.80 -16.24 9.10
C PHE A 320 -8.23 -16.04 8.63
N LYS A 321 -9.20 -16.50 9.44
CA LYS A 321 -10.62 -16.17 9.26
C LYS A 321 -10.91 -14.73 9.69
N ALA A 322 -11.98 -14.13 9.17
CA ALA A 322 -12.44 -12.78 9.51
C ALA A 322 -12.63 -12.59 11.02
N ASN A 323 -13.06 -13.64 11.72
CA ASN A 323 -13.27 -13.61 13.17
C ASN A 323 -11.98 -13.68 14.00
N ASP A 324 -10.88 -14.17 13.42
CA ASP A 324 -9.59 -14.35 14.09
C ASP A 324 -8.67 -13.14 13.90
N TRP A 325 -8.78 -12.46 12.76
CA TRP A 325 -8.00 -11.26 12.42
C TRP A 325 -7.94 -10.19 13.52
N PRO A 326 -9.03 -9.81 14.22
CA PRO A 326 -8.97 -8.77 15.26
C PRO A 326 -7.97 -9.07 16.38
N ALA A 327 -7.80 -10.33 16.77
CA ALA A 327 -6.87 -10.72 17.82
C ALA A 327 -5.42 -10.62 17.33
N GLN A 328 -5.14 -11.12 16.12
CA GLN A 328 -3.81 -11.11 15.52
C GLN A 328 -3.36 -9.67 15.20
N PHE A 329 -4.25 -8.90 14.57
CA PHE A 329 -3.97 -7.55 14.10
C PHE A 329 -3.68 -6.56 15.23
N LYS A 330 -4.27 -6.74 16.41
CA LYS A 330 -4.09 -5.82 17.55
C LYS A 330 -2.61 -5.67 17.98
N GLY A 331 -1.82 -6.74 17.88
CA GLY A 331 -0.39 -6.69 18.15
C GLY A 331 0.36 -5.98 17.03
N MET A 332 0.09 -6.39 15.78
CA MET A 332 0.70 -5.84 14.57
C MET A 332 0.48 -4.32 14.44
N SER A 333 -0.75 -3.85 14.67
CA SER A 333 -1.10 -2.43 14.49
C SER A 333 -0.33 -1.51 15.43
N ARG A 334 -0.01 -1.98 16.65
CA ARG A 334 0.80 -1.23 17.62
C ARG A 334 2.26 -1.16 17.20
N GLN A 335 2.80 -2.27 16.70
CA GLN A 335 4.17 -2.35 16.26
C GLN A 335 4.41 -1.48 15.01
N ALA A 336 3.47 -1.52 14.07
CA ALA A 336 3.46 -0.70 12.86
C ALA A 336 3.04 0.77 13.10
N LYS A 337 2.81 1.17 14.37
CA LYS A 337 2.41 2.52 14.80
C LYS A 337 1.25 3.10 13.96
N LEU A 338 0.27 2.26 13.63
CA LEU A 338 -0.87 2.67 12.82
C LEU A 338 -1.75 3.65 13.60
N GLU A 339 -2.19 4.70 12.91
CA GLU A 339 -3.22 5.59 13.43
C GLU A 339 -4.55 4.83 13.59
N LYS A 340 -5.46 5.41 14.38
CA LYS A 340 -6.70 4.71 14.74
C LYS A 340 -7.59 4.39 13.52
N ASN A 341 -7.77 5.34 12.61
CA ASN A 341 -8.57 5.11 11.40
C ASN A 341 -7.87 4.15 10.43
N GLU A 342 -6.54 4.26 10.28
CA GLU A 342 -5.74 3.31 9.48
C GLU A 342 -5.91 1.88 10.01
N SER A 343 -5.80 1.71 11.34
CA SER A 343 -5.99 0.42 12.00
C SER A 343 -7.38 -0.17 11.71
N TYR A 344 -8.44 0.64 11.74
CA TYR A 344 -9.78 0.14 11.43
C TYR A 344 -9.95 -0.24 9.97
N LYS A 345 -9.46 0.59 9.04
CA LYS A 345 -9.53 0.28 7.61
C LYS A 345 -8.77 -0.99 7.26
N LEU A 346 -7.51 -1.09 7.70
CA LEU A 346 -6.66 -2.24 7.45
C LEU A 346 -7.23 -3.52 8.08
N LEU A 347 -7.73 -3.45 9.31
CA LEU A 347 -8.41 -4.60 9.92
C LEU A 347 -9.60 -5.05 9.07
N LYS A 348 -10.45 -4.11 8.62
CA LYS A 348 -11.62 -4.46 7.83
C LYS A 348 -11.24 -5.04 6.47
N TYR A 349 -10.22 -4.47 5.81
CA TYR A 349 -9.62 -5.00 4.59
C TYR A 349 -9.18 -6.47 4.79
N LEU A 350 -8.39 -6.75 5.83
CA LEU A 350 -7.94 -8.10 6.16
C LEU A 350 -9.10 -9.05 6.45
N GLN A 351 -10.17 -8.57 7.10
CA GLN A 351 -11.35 -9.38 7.34
C GLN A 351 -12.10 -9.73 6.06
N TYR A 352 -12.21 -8.80 5.10
CA TYR A 352 -12.85 -9.04 3.79
C TYR A 352 -11.99 -9.84 2.81
N HIS A 353 -10.67 -9.91 3.02
CA HIS A 353 -9.73 -10.74 2.24
C HIS A 353 -9.30 -12.01 3.00
N SER A 354 -10.04 -12.34 4.06
CA SER A 354 -9.75 -13.48 4.92
C SER A 354 -10.07 -14.82 4.26
N ALA A 355 -9.70 -15.92 4.92
CA ALA A 355 -10.03 -17.27 4.49
C ALA A 355 -11.53 -17.49 4.22
N ASP A 356 -12.40 -16.75 4.92
CA ASP A 356 -13.87 -16.85 4.73
C ASP A 356 -14.33 -16.33 3.36
N PHE A 357 -13.52 -15.49 2.69
CA PHE A 357 -13.82 -14.91 1.37
C PHE A 357 -12.93 -15.47 0.25
N ALA A 358 -11.80 -16.11 0.59
CA ALA A 358 -10.83 -16.66 -0.37
C ALA A 358 -11.36 -17.83 -1.23
N SER A 359 -12.50 -18.44 -0.87
CA SER A 359 -13.12 -19.54 -1.64
C SER A 359 -14.11 -19.09 -2.71
N ASN A 360 -14.28 -17.77 -2.90
CA ASN A 360 -15.21 -17.17 -3.86
C ASN A 360 -14.53 -16.34 -4.96
N HIS A 361 -13.20 -16.50 -5.17
CA HIS A 361 -12.45 -15.86 -6.25
C HIS A 361 -11.79 -16.88 -7.16
#